data_AF-A0A4R2TEL3-F1
#
_entry.id   AF-A0A4R2TEL3-F1
#
_cell.length_a   1.000
_cell.length_b   1.000
_cell.length_c   1.000
_cell.angle_alpha   90.00
_cell.angle_beta   90.00
_cell.angle_gamma   90.00
#
_symmetry.space_group_name_H-M   'P 1'
#
loop_
_entity.id
_entity.type
_entity.pdbx_description
1 polymer ?
#
loop_
_entity_poly.entity_id
_entity_poly.type
_entity_poly.pdbx_seq_one_letter_code
_entity_poly.pdbx_strand_id
1 'polypeptide(L)'
;MINSKQLDTQNLLIFLLYILIPIVILYIHISIKKNLPNLYLIVYQWFSYITVLLKNKLSRFKIKNKQKDDLIVEIMESTGYSYEIDQDIFYSNLYAWQRNMGYCRLYDKAAAPLSMTIDCEPIYFKYAIKSGL
;
A
#
# COMPACT_ATOMS: atom_id res chain seq x y z
N MET A 1 35.60 -4.74 -31.06
CA MET A 1 34.97 -3.53 -31.63
C MET A 1 33.84 -3.98 -32.54
N ILE A 2 32.60 -3.96 -32.07
CA ILE A 2 31.43 -4.20 -32.93
C ILE A 2 31.27 -2.96 -33.81
N ASN A 3 31.22 -3.17 -35.12
CA ASN A 3 31.27 -2.12 -36.14
C ASN A 3 30.01 -1.24 -36.03
N SER A 4 30.12 0.09 -36.05
CA SER A 4 28.98 1.02 -35.89
C SER A 4 27.83 0.74 -36.89
N LYS A 5 28.17 0.30 -38.11
CA LYS A 5 27.21 -0.16 -39.13
C LYS A 5 26.38 -1.37 -38.71
N GLN A 6 26.92 -2.22 -37.84
CA GLN A 6 26.26 -3.43 -37.34
C GLN A 6 25.24 -3.10 -36.25
N LEU A 7 25.44 -2.01 -35.50
CA LEU A 7 24.48 -1.48 -34.53
C LEU A 7 23.29 -0.81 -35.24
N ASP A 8 23.54 -0.05 -36.31
CA ASP A 8 22.48 0.61 -37.09
C ASP A 8 21.54 -0.37 -37.79
N THR A 9 22.08 -1.47 -38.32
CA THR A 9 21.29 -2.53 -38.99
C THR A 9 20.42 -3.31 -38.00
N GLN A 10 20.89 -3.56 -36.78
CA GLN A 10 20.09 -4.20 -35.72
C GLN A 10 18.94 -3.32 -35.26
N ASN A 11 19.15 -2.01 -35.11
CA ASN A 11 18.10 -1.07 -34.73
C ASN A 11 17.00 -0.96 -35.80
N LEU A 12 17.37 -0.98 -37.08
CA LEU A 12 16.41 -1.03 -38.19
C LEU A 12 15.59 -2.33 -38.18
N LEU A 13 16.22 -3.49 -37.91
CA LEU A 13 15.51 -4.76 -37.80
C LEU A 13 14.51 -4.78 -36.64
N ILE A 14 14.89 -4.25 -35.48
CA ILE A 14 14.00 -4.13 -34.32
C ILE A 14 12.80 -3.23 -34.66
N PHE A 15 13.04 -2.10 -35.32
CA PHE A 15 11.98 -1.20 -35.77
C PHE A 15 10.99 -1.88 -36.74
N LEU A 16 11.50 -2.66 -37.70
CA LEU A 16 10.66 -3.43 -38.62
C LEU A 16 9.82 -4.49 -37.88
N LEU A 17 10.37 -5.16 -36.88
CA LEU A 17 9.64 -6.11 -36.04
C LEU A 17 8.49 -5.45 -35.28
N TYR A 18 8.73 -4.26 -34.71
CA TYR A 18 7.69 -3.49 -34.01
C TYR A 18 6.51 -3.12 -34.92
N ILE A 19 6.75 -2.95 -36.22
CA ILE A 19 5.68 -2.68 -37.19
C ILE A 19 4.98 -3.98 -37.64
N LEU A 20 5.71 -5.09 -37.80
CA LEU A 20 5.13 -6.34 -38.29
C LEU A 20 4.26 -7.05 -37.26
N ILE A 21 4.66 -7.05 -35.99
CA ILE A 21 3.91 -7.70 -34.90
C ILE A 21 2.43 -7.25 -34.82
N PRO A 22 2.09 -5.94 -34.78
CA PRO A 22 0.71 -5.50 -34.71
C PRO A 22 -0.08 -5.84 -35.98
N ILE A 23 0.57 -5.84 -37.16
CA ILE A 23 -0.06 -6.23 -38.43
C ILE A 23 -0.47 -7.70 -38.39
N VAL A 24 0.41 -8.58 -37.91
CA VAL A 24 0.13 -10.01 -37.75
C VAL A 24 -1.00 -10.24 -36.74
N ILE A 25 -1.00 -9.51 -35.61
CA ILE A 25 -2.06 -9.60 -34.60
C ILE A 25 -3.42 -9.17 -35.19
N LEU A 26 -3.45 -8.06 -35.94
CA LEU A 26 -4.66 -7.60 -36.62
C LEU A 26 -5.15 -8.62 -37.64
N TYR A 27 -4.26 -9.21 -38.43
CA TYR A 27 -4.61 -10.25 -39.39
C TYR A 27 -5.20 -11.50 -38.72
N ILE A 28 -4.60 -11.96 -37.62
CA ILE A 28 -5.12 -13.08 -36.82
C ILE A 28 -6.52 -12.75 -36.28
N HIS A 29 -6.70 -11.55 -35.74
CA HIS A 29 -7.98 -11.08 -35.22
C HIS A 29 -9.08 -11.08 -36.30
N ILE A 30 -8.77 -10.55 -37.48
CA ILE A 30 -9.68 -10.54 -38.64
C ILE A 30 -9.97 -11.98 -39.11
N SER A 31 -8.96 -12.83 -39.18
CA SER A 31 -9.08 -14.22 -39.63
C SER A 31 -9.96 -15.06 -38.70
N ILE A 32 -9.81 -14.91 -37.38
CA ILE A 32 -10.64 -15.59 -36.37
C ILE A 32 -12.10 -15.11 -36.49
N LYS A 33 -12.32 -13.80 -36.61
CA LYS A 33 -13.67 -13.23 -36.76
C LYS A 33 -14.39 -13.76 -38.00
N LYS A 34 -13.66 -13.95 -39.10
CA LYS A 34 -14.21 -14.44 -40.37
C LYS A 34 -14.50 -15.94 -40.36
N ASN A 35 -13.57 -16.76 -39.84
CA ASN A 35 -13.67 -18.21 -39.91
C ASN A 35 -14.57 -18.79 -38.80
N LEU A 36 -14.64 -18.13 -37.63
CA LEU A 36 -15.34 -18.62 -36.43
C LEU A 36 -16.09 -17.48 -35.70
N PRO A 37 -17.11 -16.86 -36.32
CA PRO A 37 -17.79 -15.68 -35.75
C PRO A 37 -18.50 -15.96 -34.42
N ASN A 38 -19.11 -17.13 -34.26
CA ASN A 38 -19.79 -17.51 -33.00
C ASN A 38 -18.79 -17.67 -31.85
N LEU A 39 -17.63 -18.30 -32.10
CA LEU A 39 -16.59 -18.46 -31.09
C LEU A 39 -15.97 -17.11 -30.71
N TYR A 40 -15.77 -16.22 -31.70
CA TYR A 40 -15.31 -14.85 -31.46
C TYR A 40 -16.26 -14.07 -30.53
N LEU A 41 -17.58 -14.16 -30.74
CA LEU A 41 -18.57 -13.50 -29.89
C LEU A 41 -18.62 -14.07 -28.48
N ILE A 42 -18.58 -15.40 -28.32
CA ILE A 42 -18.58 -16.07 -27.00
C ILE A 42 -17.36 -15.65 -26.19
N VAL A 43 -16.17 -15.66 -26.81
CA VAL A 43 -14.92 -15.24 -26.15
C VAL A 43 -14.98 -13.76 -25.76
N TYR A 44 -15.50 -12.90 -26.63
CA TYR A 44 -15.63 -11.47 -26.34
C TYR A 44 -16.59 -11.22 -25.16
N GLN A 45 -17.72 -11.91 -25.13
CA GLN A 45 -18.71 -11.78 -24.06
C GLN A 45 -18.21 -12.35 -22.74
N TRP A 46 -17.50 -13.48 -22.77
CA TRP A 46 -16.84 -14.06 -21.60
C TRP A 46 -15.73 -13.16 -21.05
N PHE A 47 -14.90 -12.59 -21.92
CA PHE A 47 -13.87 -11.62 -21.53
C PHE A 47 -14.49 -10.38 -20.90
N SER A 48 -15.53 -9.81 -21.52
CA SER A 48 -16.29 -8.69 -20.96
C SER A 48 -16.82 -9.01 -19.56
N TYR A 49 -17.46 -10.16 -19.38
CA TYR A 49 -17.96 -10.62 -18.08
C TYR A 49 -16.85 -10.76 -17.03
N ILE A 50 -15.71 -11.35 -17.40
CA ILE A 50 -14.54 -11.48 -16.52
C ILE A 50 -14.03 -10.10 -16.09
N THR A 51 -13.95 -9.13 -17.00
CA THR A 51 -13.46 -7.79 -16.63
C THR A 51 -14.36 -7.13 -15.59
N VAL A 52 -15.68 -7.33 -15.65
CA VAL A 52 -16.63 -6.84 -14.64
C VAL A 52 -16.42 -7.54 -13.30
N LEU A 53 -16.27 -8.87 -13.30
CA LEU A 53 -16.00 -9.64 -12.08
C LEU A 53 -14.69 -9.23 -11.41
N LEU A 54 -13.61 -9.08 -12.19
CA LEU A 54 -12.31 -8.65 -11.67
C LEU A 54 -12.39 -7.25 -11.08
N LYS A 55 -13.04 -6.30 -11.76
CA LYS A 55 -13.26 -4.94 -11.25
C LYS A 55 -14.03 -4.94 -9.93
N ASN A 56 -15.11 -5.73 -9.83
CA ASN A 56 -15.91 -5.85 -8.62
C ASN A 56 -15.14 -6.49 -7.45
N LYS A 57 -14.29 -7.48 -7.74
CA LYS A 57 -13.45 -8.11 -6.72
C LYS A 57 -12.38 -7.14 -6.21
N LEU A 58 -11.73 -6.42 -7.12
CA LEU A 58 -10.72 -5.40 -6.80
C LEU A 58 -11.31 -4.24 -5.98
N SER A 59 -12.50 -3.74 -6.35
CA SER A 59 -13.15 -2.66 -5.61
C SER A 59 -13.52 -3.09 -4.19
N ARG A 60 -14.05 -4.29 -3.99
CA ARG A 60 -14.32 -4.85 -2.66
C ARG A 60 -13.06 -5.02 -1.82
N PHE A 61 -11.97 -5.50 -2.42
CA PHE A 61 -10.69 -5.62 -1.74
C PHE A 61 -10.14 -4.26 -1.30
N LYS A 62 -10.20 -3.25 -2.18
CA LYS A 62 -9.79 -1.88 -1.86
C LYS A 62 -10.61 -1.27 -0.73
N ILE A 63 -11.94 -1.45 -0.74
CA ILE A 63 -12.83 -0.98 0.34
C ILE A 63 -12.49 -1.67 1.67
N LYS A 64 -12.30 -2.99 1.65
CA LYS A 64 -11.97 -3.76 2.86
C LYS A 64 -10.65 -3.33 3.48
N ASN A 65 -9.62 -3.10 2.66
CA ASN A 65 -8.33 -2.62 3.16
C ASN A 65 -8.45 -1.20 3.71
N LYS A 66 -9.11 -0.29 2.99
CA LYS A 66 -9.35 1.06 3.49
C LYS A 66 -10.05 1.05 4.85
N GLN A 67 -11.11 0.24 5.00
CA GLN A 67 -11.80 0.12 6.29
C GLN A 67 -10.88 -0.40 7.40
N LYS A 68 -10.01 -1.37 7.09
CA LYS A 68 -9.02 -1.87 8.05
C LYS A 68 -8.01 -0.78 8.44
N ASP A 69 -7.54 -0.01 7.46
CA ASP A 69 -6.56 1.06 7.68
C ASP A 69 -7.17 2.18 8.54
N ASP A 70 -8.41 2.58 8.24
CA ASP A 70 -9.17 3.57 9.02
C ASP A 70 -9.36 3.11 10.48
N LEU A 71 -9.66 1.81 10.71
CA LEU A 71 -9.78 1.25 12.06
C LEU A 71 -8.46 1.29 12.85
N ILE A 72 -7.33 1.05 12.19
CA ILE A 72 -6.01 1.13 12.84
C ILE A 72 -5.72 2.58 13.24
N VAL A 73 -5.98 3.54 12.35
CA VAL A 73 -5.77 4.97 12.63
C VAL A 73 -6.61 5.42 13.82
N GLU A 74 -7.89 5.06 13.88
CA GLU A 74 -8.79 5.41 15.00
C GLU A 74 -8.28 4.86 16.35
N ILE A 75 -7.85 3.60 16.38
CA ILE A 75 -7.29 2.99 17.59
C ILE A 75 -6.01 3.71 18.01
N MET A 76 -5.12 4.03 17.06
CA MET A 76 -3.86 4.70 17.36
C MET A 76 -4.09 6.09 17.94
N GLU A 77 -4.99 6.90 17.34
CA GLU A 77 -5.35 8.22 17.86
C GLU A 77 -5.89 8.13 19.30
N SER A 78 -6.73 7.14 19.59
CA SER A 78 -7.27 6.91 20.94
C SER A 78 -6.21 6.53 21.97
N THR A 79 -5.09 5.95 21.53
CA THR A 79 -3.95 5.56 22.37
C THR A 79 -2.84 6.60 22.37
N GLY A 80 -3.03 7.78 21.74
CA GLY A 80 -2.00 8.83 21.71
C GLY A 80 -0.85 8.57 20.74
N TYR A 81 -1.01 7.60 19.83
CA TYR A 81 -0.10 7.31 18.74
C TYR A 81 -0.75 7.73 17.40
N SER A 82 0.05 7.80 16.36
CA SER A 82 -0.39 7.96 14.98
C SER A 82 0.27 6.90 14.11
N TYR A 83 -0.39 6.55 13.01
CA TYR A 83 0.06 5.51 12.09
C TYR A 83 0.09 6.04 10.66
N GLU A 84 1.23 5.86 9.98
CA GLU A 84 1.41 6.20 8.58
C GLU A 84 1.32 4.93 7.72
N ILE A 85 0.23 4.80 6.97
CA ILE A 85 -0.11 3.58 6.20
C ILE A 85 0.92 3.29 5.10
N ASP A 86 1.43 4.34 4.43
CA ASP A 86 2.34 4.18 3.28
C ASP A 86 3.71 3.63 3.66
N GLN A 87 4.16 3.90 4.90
CA GLN A 87 5.46 3.46 5.40
C GLN A 87 5.37 2.34 6.46
N ASP A 88 4.16 2.00 6.91
CA ASP A 88 3.93 1.03 8.00
C ASP A 88 4.66 1.42 9.30
N ILE A 89 4.61 2.72 9.66
CA ILE A 89 5.31 3.27 10.82
C ILE A 89 4.31 3.78 11.86
N PHE A 90 4.54 3.41 13.12
CA PHE A 90 3.85 3.93 14.29
C PHE A 90 4.72 4.98 14.99
N TYR A 91 4.15 6.12 15.37
CA TYR A 91 4.86 7.16 16.10
C TYR A 91 3.99 7.81 17.20
N SER A 92 4.63 8.30 18.26
CA SER A 92 3.94 8.92 19.41
C SER A 92 3.60 10.39 19.14
N ASN A 93 2.40 10.82 19.54
CA ASN A 93 1.99 12.22 19.41
C ASN A 93 2.55 13.07 20.57
N LEU A 94 3.18 14.20 20.23
CA LEU A 94 3.76 15.15 21.22
C LEU A 94 2.73 15.71 22.21
N TYR A 95 1.45 15.79 21.81
CA TYR A 95 0.36 16.35 22.58
C TYR A 95 -0.74 15.32 22.86
N ALA A 96 -0.36 14.07 23.10
CA ALA A 96 -1.32 13.01 23.41
C ALA A 96 -2.08 13.28 24.73
N TRP A 97 -3.30 12.77 24.84
CA TRP A 97 -4.15 12.97 26.03
C TRP A 97 -3.51 12.39 27.31
N GLN A 98 -2.65 11.36 27.19
CA GLN A 98 -1.90 10.79 28.30
C GLN A 98 -1.06 11.83 29.05
N ARG A 99 -0.56 12.86 28.35
CA ARG A 99 0.20 13.97 28.95
C ARG A 99 -0.60 14.70 30.04
N ASN A 100 -1.91 14.83 29.84
CA ASN A 100 -2.80 15.50 30.80
C ASN A 100 -3.18 14.59 31.98
N MET A 101 -3.10 13.27 31.81
CA MET A 101 -3.35 12.29 32.89
C MET A 101 -2.13 12.07 33.81
N GLY A 102 -0.94 12.51 33.37
CA GLY A 102 0.30 12.40 34.13
C GLY A 102 0.90 10.99 34.06
N TYR A 103 2.23 10.92 34.03
CA TYR A 103 2.99 9.67 34.09
C TYR A 103 2.95 9.10 35.51
N CYS A 104 1.86 8.42 35.85
CA CYS A 104 1.71 7.71 37.12
C CYS A 104 2.40 6.33 37.05
N ARG A 105 2.74 5.75 38.20
CA ARG A 105 3.21 4.34 38.36
C ARG A 105 2.34 3.28 37.65
N LEU A 106 1.11 3.63 37.29
CA LEU A 106 0.23 2.81 36.46
C LEU A 106 0.81 2.58 35.06
N TYR A 107 1.47 3.58 34.46
CA TYR A 107 2.09 3.47 33.14
C TYR A 107 3.26 2.48 33.14
N ASP A 108 4.15 2.55 34.13
CA ASP A 108 5.25 1.56 34.28
C ASP A 108 4.71 0.13 34.40
N LYS A 109 3.60 -0.04 35.13
CA LYS A 109 2.94 -1.35 35.26
C LYS A 109 2.25 -1.80 33.97
N ALA A 110 1.69 -0.88 33.20
CA ALA A 110 1.00 -1.15 31.94
C ALA A 110 1.95 -1.37 30.76
N ALA A 111 3.19 -0.83 30.83
CA ALA A 111 4.21 -1.01 29.79
C ALA A 111 4.71 -2.47 29.71
N ALA A 112 4.84 -3.15 30.87
CA ALA A 112 5.28 -4.55 30.96
C ALA A 112 4.40 -5.54 30.14
N PRO A 113 3.06 -5.57 30.27
CA PRO A 113 2.23 -6.46 29.44
C PRO A 113 2.14 -6.05 27.97
N LEU A 114 2.53 -4.81 27.61
CA LEU A 114 2.55 -4.32 26.23
C LEU A 114 3.89 -4.55 25.52
N SER A 115 4.84 -5.26 26.14
CA SER A 115 6.21 -5.44 25.64
C SER A 115 6.94 -4.11 25.34
N MET A 116 6.55 -3.04 26.04
CA MET A 116 7.23 -1.75 25.97
C MET A 116 8.24 -1.68 27.12
N THR A 117 9.51 -1.94 26.83
CA THR A 117 10.60 -1.73 27.81
C THR A 117 10.97 -0.25 27.82
N ILE A 118 10.68 0.42 28.93
CA ILE A 118 10.99 1.83 29.13
C ILE A 118 12.28 1.92 29.97
N ASP A 119 13.42 2.08 29.31
CA ASP A 119 14.70 2.33 29.98
C ASP A 119 14.76 3.82 30.36
N CYS A 120 14.34 4.16 31.57
CA CYS A 120 14.44 5.51 32.11
C CYS A 120 15.19 5.50 33.44
N GLU A 121 16.24 6.32 33.55
CA GLU A 121 16.85 6.62 34.85
C GLU A 121 15.85 7.41 35.71
N PRO A 122 15.63 7.06 36.98
CA PRO A 122 14.65 7.75 37.83
C PRO A 122 15.08 9.20 38.09
N ILE A 123 14.31 10.16 37.56
CA ILE A 123 14.50 11.59 37.81
C ILE A 123 13.73 11.97 39.08
N TYR A 124 14.45 12.27 40.15
CA TYR A 124 13.85 12.73 41.41
C TYR A 124 13.65 14.25 41.39
N PHE A 125 12.39 14.69 41.35
CA PHE A 125 12.06 16.09 41.58
C PHE A 125 12.01 16.37 43.09
N LYS A 126 12.91 17.23 43.59
CA LYS A 126 12.75 17.81 44.93
C LYS A 126 11.56 18.77 44.90
N TYR A 127 10.41 18.33 45.40
CA TYR A 127 9.28 19.22 45.63
C TYR A 127 9.63 20.13 46.81
N ALA A 128 10.01 21.38 46.53
CA ALA A 128 10.15 22.38 47.56
C ALA A 128 8.75 22.68 48.12
N ILE A 129 8.41 22.06 49.24
CA ILE A 129 7.30 22.51 50.08
C ILE A 129 7.68 23.94 50.47
N LYS A 130 6.98 24.94 49.92
CA LYS A 130 7.06 26.31 50.42
C LYS A 130 6.38 26.30 51.79
N SER A 131 7.17 26.03 52.83
CA SER A 131 6.76 26.18 54.22
C SER A 131 6.54 27.66 54.50
N GLY A 132 5.28 28.10 54.36
CA GLY A 132 4.79 29.30 55.02
C GLY A 132 4.60 28.98 56.49
N LEU A 133 5.55 29.43 57.31
CA LEU A 133 5.40 29.74 58.73
C LEU A 133 6.23 30.99 58.99
#